data_AF-A0A7S3WIT2-F1
#
_entry.id   AF-A0A7S3WIT2-F1
#
_cell.length_a   1.000
_cell.length_b   1.000
_cell.length_c   1.000
_cell.angle_alpha   90.00
_cell.angle_beta   90.00
_cell.angle_gamma   90.00
#
_symmetry.space_group_name_H-M   'P 1'
#
loop_
_entity.id
_entity.type
_entity.pdbx_description
1 polymer ?
#
loop_
_entity_poly.entity_id
_entity_poly.type
_entity_poly.pdbx_seq_one_letter_code
_entity_poly.pdbx_strand_id
1 'polypeptide(L)'
;DGPWIGAYTRRGWDPRTSPEEAKDLQVIEFRDPFFRTKRGQLLLKAQGGDAASDHYFKQPPTTRTQAYQLHDLQDSFVTELVAAAPPEEECCKKFGWVGTCVMEAVRDRLTIKSHDMRERAARATAGKAG
;
A
#
# COMPACT_ATOMS: atom_id res chain seq x y z
N ASP A 1 -15.43 0.96 -3.99
CA ASP A 1 -15.40 0.31 -2.67
C ASP A 1 -14.97 -1.14 -2.85
N GLY A 2 -14.63 -1.83 -1.76
CA GLY A 2 -14.24 -3.24 -1.75
C GLY A 2 -12.77 -3.51 -2.09
N PRO A 3 -12.40 -4.78 -2.31
CA PRO A 3 -11.00 -5.22 -2.39
C PRO A 3 -10.23 -4.71 -3.61
N TRP A 4 -10.92 -4.22 -4.65
CA TRP A 4 -10.33 -3.63 -5.86
C TRP A 4 -10.67 -2.14 -5.99
N ILE A 5 -10.76 -1.43 -4.86
CA ILE A 5 -11.15 -0.02 -4.85
C ILE A 5 -10.28 0.83 -5.78
N GLY A 6 -10.92 1.59 -6.67
CA GLY A 6 -10.22 2.46 -7.63
C GLY A 6 -9.57 1.74 -8.81
N ALA A 7 -9.57 0.41 -8.85
CA ALA A 7 -9.06 -0.36 -9.99
C ALA A 7 -10.10 -0.53 -11.10
N TYR A 8 -9.63 -0.61 -12.34
CA TYR A 8 -10.46 -0.91 -13.50
C TYR A 8 -10.46 -2.40 -13.81
N THR A 9 -11.62 -2.94 -14.16
CA THR A 9 -11.78 -4.34 -14.58
C THR A 9 -12.14 -4.43 -16.06
N ARG A 10 -11.67 -5.49 -16.73
CA ARG A 10 -12.10 -5.80 -18.11
C ARG A 10 -13.60 -6.13 -18.13
N ARG A 11 -14.30 -5.70 -19.19
CA ARG A 11 -15.74 -5.93 -19.32
C ARG A 11 -16.06 -7.44 -19.36
N GLY A 12 -16.99 -7.87 -18.51
CA GLY A 12 -17.43 -9.27 -18.43
C GLY A 12 -16.57 -10.17 -17.52
N TRP A 13 -15.51 -9.64 -16.91
CA TRP A 13 -14.74 -10.37 -15.90
C TRP A 13 -15.13 -9.94 -14.49
N ASP A 14 -15.39 -10.92 -13.64
CA ASP A 14 -15.68 -10.72 -12.23
C ASP A 14 -14.50 -11.21 -11.37
N PRO A 15 -13.75 -10.31 -10.70
CA PRO A 15 -12.63 -10.71 -9.85
C PRO A 15 -13.07 -11.59 -8.67
N ARG A 16 -14.36 -11.57 -8.30
CA ARG A 16 -14.92 -12.36 -7.19
C ARG A 16 -15.19 -13.82 -7.55
N THR A 17 -14.96 -14.23 -8.79
CA THR A 17 -15.10 -15.63 -9.24
C THR A 17 -13.79 -16.22 -9.75
N SER A 18 -12.68 -15.45 -9.68
CA SER A 18 -11.38 -15.81 -10.24
C SER A 18 -10.26 -15.64 -9.20
N PRO A 19 -10.23 -16.43 -8.11
CA PRO A 19 -9.36 -16.21 -6.96
C PRO A 19 -7.88 -16.11 -7.32
N GLU A 20 -7.37 -17.05 -8.12
CA GLU A 20 -5.95 -17.12 -8.50
C GLU A 20 -5.48 -15.90 -9.32
N GLU A 21 -6.33 -15.42 -10.25
CA GLU A 21 -6.00 -14.25 -11.09
C GLU A 21 -6.19 -12.93 -10.32
N ALA A 22 -7.20 -12.86 -9.44
CA ALA A 22 -7.66 -11.60 -8.86
C ALA A 22 -7.00 -11.25 -7.51
N LYS A 23 -6.48 -12.24 -6.76
CA LYS A 23 -5.91 -12.05 -5.42
C LYS A 23 -4.81 -10.98 -5.41
N ASP A 24 -3.85 -11.09 -6.31
CA ASP A 24 -2.69 -10.17 -6.37
C ASP A 24 -3.06 -8.81 -6.96
N LEU A 25 -4.19 -8.71 -7.66
CA LEU A 25 -4.71 -7.48 -8.23
C LEU A 25 -5.51 -6.64 -7.22
N GLN A 26 -5.68 -7.14 -6.00
CA GLN A 26 -6.37 -6.39 -4.96
C GLN A 26 -5.60 -5.14 -4.54
N VAL A 27 -6.34 -4.16 -4.03
CA VAL A 27 -5.85 -2.86 -3.61
C VAL A 27 -5.85 -2.78 -2.09
N ILE A 28 -4.71 -2.36 -1.54
CA ILE A 28 -4.58 -1.98 -0.13
C ILE A 28 -4.62 -0.46 0.01
N GLU A 29 -5.60 0.03 0.77
CA GLU A 29 -5.59 1.42 1.25
C GLU A 29 -4.68 1.52 2.47
N PHE A 30 -3.46 1.97 2.25
CA PHE A 30 -2.48 2.16 3.31
C PHE A 30 -2.63 3.53 3.95
N ARG A 31 -2.91 3.54 5.26
CA ARG A 31 -3.02 4.77 6.07
C ARG A 31 -1.74 4.98 6.87
N ASP A 32 -0.87 5.84 6.39
CA ASP A 32 0.45 6.04 6.99
C ASP A 32 0.34 6.76 8.37
N PRO A 33 0.84 6.14 9.46
CA PRO A 33 0.83 6.74 10.79
C PRO A 33 1.59 8.07 10.90
N PHE A 34 2.59 8.32 10.06
CA PHE A 34 3.37 9.57 10.05
C PHE A 34 2.48 10.81 9.96
N PHE A 35 1.40 10.74 9.17
CA PHE A 35 0.47 11.85 8.99
C PHE A 35 -0.46 12.12 10.18
N ARG A 36 -0.40 11.29 11.23
CA ARG A 36 -1.02 11.59 12.53
C ARG A 36 -0.15 12.52 13.39
N THR A 37 1.13 12.65 13.06
CA THR A 37 2.07 13.52 13.80
C THR A 37 1.98 14.97 13.34
N LYS A 38 2.45 15.91 14.17
CA LYS A 38 2.55 17.33 13.80
C LYS A 38 3.40 17.55 12.55
N ARG A 39 4.52 16.82 12.41
CA ARG A 39 5.41 16.91 11.25
C ARG A 39 4.69 16.47 9.96
N GLY A 40 3.97 15.37 10.01
CA GLY A 40 3.19 14.90 8.86
C GLY A 40 2.06 15.85 8.48
N GLN A 41 1.35 16.41 9.47
CA GLN A 41 0.31 17.41 9.20
C GLN A 41 0.86 18.68 8.54
N LEU A 42 2.05 19.13 8.95
CA LEU A 42 2.73 20.26 8.30
C LEU A 42 3.14 19.93 6.87
N LEU A 43 3.64 18.71 6.63
CA LEU A 43 4.01 18.25 5.28
C LEU A 43 2.79 18.24 4.34
N LEU A 44 1.65 17.70 4.78
CA LEU A 44 0.41 17.70 3.98
C LEU A 44 -0.04 19.11 3.60
N LYS A 45 0.08 20.08 4.52
CA LYS A 45 -0.25 21.48 4.25
C LYS A 45 0.70 22.12 3.25
N ALA A 46 1.98 21.74 3.29
CA ALA A 46 3.01 22.30 2.41
C ALA A 46 2.97 21.70 0.99
N GLN A 47 2.60 20.43 0.84
CA GLN A 47 2.66 19.72 -0.44
C GLN A 47 1.55 20.10 -1.44
N GLY A 48 0.42 20.66 -0.97
CA GLY A 48 -0.75 20.86 -1.84
C GLY A 48 -1.34 19.52 -2.33
N GLY A 49 -2.57 19.53 -2.82
CA GLY A 49 -3.32 18.29 -3.14
C GLY A 49 -2.76 17.40 -4.26
N ASP A 50 -1.74 17.84 -4.99
CA ASP A 50 -1.26 17.21 -6.24
C ASP A 50 0.15 16.58 -6.13
N ALA A 51 0.57 16.18 -4.93
CA ALA A 51 1.84 15.45 -4.81
C ALA A 51 1.75 14.09 -5.54
N ALA A 52 2.58 13.93 -6.58
CA ALA A 52 2.65 12.71 -7.36
C ALA A 52 2.78 11.47 -6.45
N SER A 53 1.84 10.54 -6.57
CA SER A 53 1.83 9.29 -5.80
C SER A 53 2.66 8.23 -6.50
N ASP A 54 3.62 7.66 -5.79
CA ASP A 54 4.37 6.50 -6.25
C ASP A 54 3.53 5.23 -6.05
N HIS A 55 3.15 4.54 -7.11
CA HIS A 55 2.37 3.31 -7.02
C HIS A 55 3.22 2.08 -6.65
N TYR A 56 4.55 2.17 -6.70
CA TYR A 56 5.46 1.05 -6.42
C TYR A 56 5.94 0.97 -4.96
N PHE A 57 5.58 1.95 -4.12
CA PHE A 57 6.05 2.06 -2.73
C PHE A 57 7.59 2.06 -2.60
N LYS A 58 8.27 2.82 -3.48
CA LYS A 58 9.70 3.15 -3.42
C LYS A 58 9.95 4.42 -2.62
N GLN A 59 8.94 5.28 -2.48
CA GLN A 59 8.97 6.49 -1.67
C GLN A 59 7.90 6.42 -0.56
N PRO A 60 8.09 7.16 0.56
CA PRO A 60 7.04 7.26 1.56
C PRO A 60 5.77 7.85 0.94
N PRO A 61 4.57 7.44 1.42
CA PRO A 61 3.32 8.04 0.98
C PRO A 61 3.33 9.56 1.14
N THR A 62 2.74 10.23 0.15
CA THR A 62 2.58 11.69 0.11
C THR A 62 1.25 12.15 0.71
N THR A 63 0.27 11.26 0.79
CA THR A 63 -1.05 11.54 1.36
C THR A 63 -1.33 10.67 2.59
N ARG A 64 -2.33 11.08 3.39
CA ARG A 64 -2.71 10.36 4.62
C ARG A 64 -3.14 8.91 4.36
N THR A 65 -3.84 8.69 3.25
CA THR A 65 -4.28 7.38 2.80
C THR A 65 -3.91 7.26 1.33
N GLN A 66 -3.12 6.24 0.98
CA GLN A 66 -2.72 5.98 -0.39
C GLN A 66 -3.04 4.53 -0.74
N ALA A 67 -3.61 4.35 -1.92
CA ALA A 67 -3.97 3.04 -2.45
C ALA A 67 -2.80 2.44 -3.24
N TYR A 68 -2.56 1.14 -3.05
CA TYR A 68 -1.56 0.38 -3.78
C TYR A 68 -2.17 -0.93 -4.23
N GLN A 69 -1.94 -1.32 -5.48
CA GLN A 69 -2.24 -2.69 -5.90
C GLN A 69 -1.17 -3.62 -5.32
N LEU A 70 -1.56 -4.77 -4.76
CA LEU A 70 -0.61 -5.71 -4.14
C LEU A 70 0.47 -6.15 -5.13
N HIS A 71 0.09 -6.39 -6.39
CA HIS A 71 0.99 -6.71 -7.49
C HIS A 71 2.05 -5.62 -7.77
N ASP A 72 1.72 -4.34 -7.58
CA ASP A 72 2.61 -3.23 -7.91
C ASP A 72 3.60 -2.92 -6.77
N LEU A 73 3.37 -3.44 -5.56
CA LEU A 73 4.26 -3.20 -4.41
C LEU A 73 5.63 -3.83 -4.65
N GLN A 74 6.66 -2.99 -4.82
CA GLN A 74 8.05 -3.45 -4.94
C GLN A 74 8.68 -3.66 -3.55
N ASP A 75 8.19 -4.70 -2.85
CA ASP A 75 8.72 -5.18 -1.58
C ASP A 75 8.75 -6.71 -1.56
N SER A 76 9.93 -7.32 -1.53
CA SER A 76 10.07 -8.77 -1.62
C SER A 76 9.30 -9.51 -0.52
N PHE A 77 9.30 -8.98 0.71
CA PHE A 77 8.55 -9.57 1.81
C PHE A 77 7.03 -9.56 1.53
N VAL A 78 6.48 -8.45 1.05
CA VAL A 78 5.06 -8.39 0.68
C VAL A 78 4.75 -9.34 -0.47
N THR A 79 5.56 -9.34 -1.54
CA THR A 79 5.36 -10.21 -2.70
C THR A 79 5.38 -11.69 -2.30
N GLU A 80 6.38 -12.11 -1.53
CA GLU A 80 6.51 -13.49 -1.04
C GLU A 80 5.37 -13.87 -0.10
N LEU A 81 4.99 -12.98 0.81
CA LEU A 81 3.91 -13.21 1.78
C LEU A 81 2.55 -13.41 1.07
N VAL A 82 2.21 -12.55 0.11
CA VAL A 82 0.94 -12.63 -0.62
C VAL A 82 0.92 -13.85 -1.55
N ALA A 83 2.05 -14.14 -2.21
CA ALA A 83 2.17 -15.32 -3.08
C ALA A 83 2.03 -16.63 -2.29
N ALA A 84 2.62 -16.72 -1.10
CA ALA A 84 2.57 -17.92 -0.25
C ALA A 84 1.19 -18.14 0.40
N ALA A 85 0.39 -17.09 0.56
CA ALA A 85 -0.96 -17.19 1.11
C ALA A 85 -1.93 -17.77 0.06
N PRO A 86 -2.60 -18.91 0.31
CA PRO A 86 -3.66 -19.35 -0.58
C PRO A 86 -4.81 -18.33 -0.59
N PRO A 87 -5.58 -18.22 -1.69
CA PRO A 87 -6.84 -17.51 -1.68
C PRO A 87 -7.78 -18.04 -0.58
N GLU A 88 -8.54 -17.16 0.06
CA GLU A 88 -9.64 -17.55 0.95
C GLU A 88 -10.72 -18.33 0.19
N GLU A 89 -11.49 -19.17 0.89
CA GLU A 89 -12.57 -19.96 0.26
C GLU A 89 -13.68 -19.06 -0.30
N GLU A 90 -13.92 -17.91 0.32
CA GLU A 90 -14.91 -16.93 -0.08
C GLU A 90 -14.32 -15.53 -0.23
N CYS A 91 -14.65 -14.85 -1.33
CA CYS A 91 -14.27 -13.47 -1.55
C CYS A 91 -15.05 -12.52 -0.62
N CYS A 92 -14.42 -12.07 0.46
CA CYS A 92 -15.08 -11.17 1.40
C CYS A 92 -15.07 -9.71 0.92
N LYS A 93 -16.02 -8.89 1.43
CA LYS A 93 -16.16 -7.47 1.02
C LYS A 93 -14.97 -6.59 1.38
N LYS A 94 -14.19 -6.95 2.42
CA LYS A 94 -13.14 -6.10 2.98
C LYS A 94 -11.75 -6.41 2.43
N PHE A 95 -11.42 -7.70 2.37
CA PHE A 95 -10.09 -8.18 2.01
C PHE A 95 -10.10 -9.14 0.81
N GLY A 96 -11.25 -9.35 0.17
CA GLY A 96 -11.38 -10.20 -1.01
C GLY A 96 -10.93 -11.62 -0.70
N TRP A 97 -9.97 -12.07 -1.49
CA TRP A 97 -9.33 -13.37 -1.43
C TRP A 97 -8.09 -13.43 -0.53
N VAL A 98 -7.62 -12.29 0.01
CA VAL A 98 -6.45 -12.27 0.88
C VAL A 98 -6.91 -12.33 2.33
N GLY A 99 -6.35 -13.27 3.09
CA GLY A 99 -6.69 -13.43 4.50
C GLY A 99 -6.38 -12.20 5.35
N THR A 100 -7.17 -12.00 6.40
CA THR A 100 -7.06 -10.82 7.29
C THR A 100 -5.66 -10.69 7.88
N CYS A 101 -5.10 -11.79 8.39
CA CYS A 101 -3.75 -11.81 8.98
C CYS A 101 -2.67 -11.37 7.98
N VAL A 102 -2.78 -11.82 6.73
CA VAL A 102 -1.86 -11.43 5.65
C VAL A 102 -1.98 -9.95 5.35
N MET A 103 -3.21 -9.43 5.18
CA MET A 103 -3.42 -8.00 4.94
C MET A 103 -2.93 -7.11 6.08
N GLU A 104 -3.04 -7.57 7.33
CA GLU A 104 -2.50 -6.86 8.50
C GLU A 104 -0.97 -6.86 8.48
N ALA A 105 -0.33 -8.00 8.22
CA ALA A 105 1.12 -8.10 8.08
C ALA A 105 1.67 -7.22 6.93
N VAL A 106 0.94 -7.10 5.81
CA VAL A 106 1.28 -6.15 4.74
C VAL A 106 1.22 -4.71 5.27
N ARG A 107 0.18 -4.32 6.02
CA ARG A 107 0.09 -2.96 6.60
C ARG A 107 1.24 -2.67 7.57
N ASP A 108 1.61 -3.64 8.40
CA ASP A 108 2.71 -3.50 9.35
C ASP A 108 4.04 -3.33 8.61
N ARG A 109 4.27 -4.14 7.57
CA ARG A 109 5.45 -4.01 6.72
C ARG A 109 5.53 -2.63 6.05
N LEU A 110 4.44 -2.15 5.47
CA LEU A 110 4.40 -0.82 4.84
C LEU A 110 4.65 0.30 5.88
N THR A 111 4.14 0.14 7.10
CA THR A 111 4.37 1.09 8.21
C THR A 111 5.85 1.19 8.57
N ILE A 112 6.51 0.05 8.77
CA ILE A 112 7.94 0.01 9.10
C ILE A 112 8.76 0.60 7.94
N LYS A 113 8.47 0.17 6.71
CA LYS A 113 9.23 0.59 5.53
C LYS A 113 9.06 2.09 5.25
N SER A 114 7.86 2.67 5.38
CA SER A 114 7.67 4.11 5.17
C SER A 114 8.36 4.96 6.23
N HIS A 115 8.46 4.47 7.47
CA HIS A 115 9.26 5.09 8.52
C HIS A 115 10.74 5.11 8.12
N ASP A 116 11.30 3.95 7.78
CA ASP A 116 12.70 3.79 7.41
C ASP A 116 13.09 4.64 6.19
N MET A 117 12.21 4.73 5.19
CA MET A 117 12.42 5.59 4.02
C MET A 117 12.58 7.06 4.41
N ARG A 118 11.74 7.57 5.32
CA ARG A 118 11.82 8.96 5.79
C ARG A 118 13.09 9.20 6.60
N GLU A 119 13.48 8.26 7.46
CA GLU A 119 14.74 8.37 8.20
C GLU A 119 15.97 8.37 7.28
N ARG A 120 16.00 7.47 6.29
CA ARG A 120 17.07 7.41 5.29
C ARG A 120 17.18 8.72 4.52
N ALA A 121 16.05 9.28 4.10
CA ALA A 121 16.01 10.58 3.44
C ALA A 121 16.55 11.70 4.34
N ALA A 122 16.14 11.74 5.61
CA ALA A 122 16.61 12.75 6.57
C ALA A 122 18.13 12.66 6.83
N ARG A 123 18.67 11.44 6.94
CA ARG A 123 20.12 11.21 7.05
C ARG A 123 20.87 11.67 5.80
N ALA A 124 20.34 11.37 4.62
CA ALA A 124 20.94 11.77 3.35
C ALA A 124 20.96 13.30 3.16
N THR A 125 19.95 14.02 3.65
CA THR A 125 19.94 15.50 3.63
C THR A 125 20.92 16.10 4.63
N ALA A 126 21.08 15.51 5.82
CA ALA A 126 22.01 16.01 6.83
C ALA A 126 23.48 15.86 6.39
N GLY A 127 23.84 14.74 5.76
CA GLY A 127 25.20 14.49 5.26
C GLY A 127 25.63 15.33 4.06
N LYS A 128 24.71 16.05 3.39
CA LYS A 128 25.01 16.94 2.26
C LYS A 128 25.21 18.40 2.67
N ALA A 129 24.93 18.75 3.94
CA ALA A 129 25.00 20.12 4.45
C ALA A 129 26.27 20.43 5.27
N GLY A 130 27.21 19.47 5.36
CA GLY A 130 28.54 19.64 5.95
C GLY A 130 29.62 19.41 4.92
#